data_AF-A0A453A6A7-F1
#
_entry.id   AF-A0A453A6A7-F1
#
_cell.length_a   1.000
_cell.length_b   1.000
_cell.length_c   1.000
_cell.angle_alpha   90.00
_cell.angle_beta   90.00
_cell.angle_gamma   90.00
#
_symmetry.space_group_name_H-M   'P 1'
#
loop_
_entity.id
_entity.type
_entity.pdbx_description
1 polymer ?
#
loop_
_entity_poly.entity_id
_entity_poly.type
_entity_poly.pdbx_seq_one_letter_code
_entity_poly.pdbx_strand_id
1 'polypeptide(L)'
;MHMWNSFKRRQRILADGHVPWACEAFTHQHGQELVQNPRLRWCWRVLMIKLWNHGLLNGRTMNICNKHLEVLESQRADPKQS
;
A
#
# COMPACT_ATOMS: atom_id res chain seq x y z
N MET A 1 10.79 -0.84 -5.78
CA MET A 1 10.38 -1.51 -4.53
C MET A 1 10.32 -3.01 -4.78
N HIS A 2 11.26 -3.81 -4.24
CA HIS A 2 11.32 -5.26 -4.50
C HIS A 2 10.09 -6.00 -3.96
N MET A 3 9.58 -5.58 -2.80
CA MET A 3 8.39 -6.16 -2.17
C MET A 3 7.16 -6.10 -3.10
N TRP A 4 6.89 -4.94 -3.70
CA TRP A 4 5.85 -4.79 -4.72
C TRP A 4 6.08 -5.68 -5.95
N ASN A 5 7.31 -5.73 -6.48
CA ASN A 5 7.63 -6.57 -7.63
C ASN A 5 7.46 -8.07 -7.35
N SER A 6 7.76 -8.51 -6.13
CA SER A 6 7.53 -9.88 -5.68
C SER A 6 6.04 -10.17 -5.50
N PHE A 7 5.28 -9.24 -4.92
CA PHE A 7 3.83 -9.34 -4.80
C PHE A 7 3.15 -9.48 -6.16
N LYS A 8 3.47 -8.61 -7.12
CA LYS A 8 2.90 -8.68 -8.49
C LYS A 8 3.15 -10.00 -9.17
N ARG A 9 4.35 -10.55 -9.03
CA ARG A 9 4.71 -11.87 -9.60
C ARG A 9 3.90 -12.99 -8.95
N ARG A 10 3.75 -12.98 -7.62
CA ARG A 10 2.98 -14.00 -6.88
C ARG A 10 1.48 -13.94 -7.19
N GLN A 11 0.91 -12.73 -7.27
CA GLN A 11 -0.51 -12.52 -7.54
C GLN A 11 -0.88 -12.56 -9.03
N ARG A 12 0.10 -12.78 -9.93
CA ARG A 12 -0.10 -12.85 -11.38
C ARG A 12 -0.95 -11.67 -11.90
N ILE A 13 -0.56 -10.46 -11.51
CA ILE A 13 -1.25 -9.25 -11.97
C ILE A 13 -0.87 -9.04 -13.44
N LEU A 14 -1.76 -9.48 -14.33
CA LEU A 14 -1.56 -9.52 -15.78
C LEU A 14 -2.25 -8.37 -16.52
N ALA A 15 -3.17 -7.66 -15.86
CA ALA A 15 -3.96 -6.59 -16.46
C ALA A 15 -3.92 -5.32 -15.61
N ASP A 16 -3.84 -4.17 -16.27
CA ASP A 16 -3.83 -2.85 -15.65
C ASP A 16 -5.09 -2.58 -14.80
N GLY A 17 -6.23 -3.16 -15.20
CA GLY A 17 -7.49 -3.09 -14.44
C GLY A 17 -7.41 -3.70 -13.04
N HIS A 18 -6.45 -4.59 -12.75
CA HIS A 18 -6.26 -5.16 -11.42
C HIS A 18 -5.35 -4.31 -10.52
N VAL A 19 -4.70 -3.28 -11.04
CA VAL A 19 -3.75 -2.45 -10.28
C VAL A 19 -4.39 -1.77 -9.06
N PRO A 20 -5.62 -1.22 -9.12
CA PRO A 20 -6.27 -0.66 -7.93
C PRO A 20 -6.47 -1.69 -6.82
N TRP A 21 -7.08 -2.83 -7.14
CA TRP A 21 -7.26 -3.93 -6.19
C TRP A 21 -5.93 -4.40 -5.61
N ALA A 22 -4.91 -4.53 -6.45
CA ALA A 22 -3.58 -4.95 -6.03
C ALA A 22 -2.92 -3.98 -5.05
N CYS A 23 -3.14 -2.67 -5.20
CA CYS A 23 -2.62 -1.69 -4.26
C CYS A 23 -3.28 -1.84 -2.88
N GLU A 24 -4.59 -2.08 -2.84
CA GLU A 24 -5.32 -2.33 -1.59
C GLU A 24 -4.85 -3.63 -0.93
N ALA A 25 -4.79 -4.72 -1.70
CA ALA A 25 -4.33 -6.02 -1.21
C ALA A 25 -2.88 -5.98 -0.72
N PHE A 26 -1.98 -5.30 -1.44
CA PHE A 26 -0.60 -5.10 -1.01
C PHE A 26 -0.52 -4.29 0.28
N THR A 27 -1.28 -3.19 0.38
CA THR A 27 -1.29 -2.33 1.57
C THR A 27 -1.84 -3.07 2.78
N HIS A 28 -2.85 -3.92 2.59
CA HIS A 28 -3.39 -4.77 3.65
C HIS A 28 -2.38 -5.84 4.10
N GLN A 29 -1.71 -6.51 3.15
CA GLN A 29 -0.76 -7.59 3.46
C GLN A 29 0.54 -7.08 4.09
N HIS A 30 1.07 -5.95 3.61
CA HIS A 30 2.37 -5.42 4.03
C HIS A 30 2.25 -4.16 4.90
N GLY A 31 1.03 -3.78 5.32
CA GLY A 31 0.76 -2.53 6.04
C GLY A 31 1.61 -2.38 7.30
N GLN A 32 1.79 -3.45 8.07
CA GLN A 32 2.62 -3.44 9.27
C GLN A 32 4.10 -3.15 8.98
N GLU A 33 4.69 -3.78 7.96
CA GLU A 33 6.08 -3.49 7.53
C GLU A 33 6.23 -2.05 7.02
N LEU A 34 5.21 -1.53 6.34
CA LEU A 34 5.18 -0.16 5.85
C LEU A 34 5.19 0.83 7.01
N VAL A 35 4.32 0.68 8.02
CA VAL A 35 4.27 1.60 9.16
C VAL A 35 5.49 1.47 10.10
N GLN A 36 6.14 0.30 10.13
CA GLN A 36 7.37 0.10 10.89
C GLN A 36 8.60 0.75 10.25
N ASN A 37 8.58 0.94 8.93
CA ASN A 37 9.71 1.50 8.18
C ASN A 37 9.29 2.75 7.39
N PRO A 38 9.54 3.97 7.91
CA PRO A 38 9.16 5.23 7.26
C PRO A 38 9.70 5.39 5.82
N ARG A 39 10.91 4.89 5.55
CA ARG A 39 11.49 4.95 4.19
C ARG A 39 10.71 4.06 3.22
N LEU A 40 10.31 2.87 3.68
CA LEU A 40 9.52 1.94 2.88
C LEU A 40 8.10 2.50 2.63
N ARG A 41 7.47 3.08 3.66
CA ARG A 41 6.19 3.79 3.53
C ARG A 41 6.27 4.91 2.50
N TRP A 42 7.34 5.70 2.53
CA TRP A 42 7.57 6.76 1.55
C TRP A 42 7.72 6.20 0.13
N CYS A 43 8.53 5.15 -0.04
CA CYS A 43 8.66 4.47 -1.33
C CYS A 43 7.32 3.95 -1.87
N TRP A 44 6.45 3.44 -0.98
CA TRP A 44 5.11 3.00 -1.33
C TRP A 44 4.22 4.16 -1.80
N ARG A 45 4.23 5.30 -1.09
CA ARG A 45 3.48 6.51 -1.51
C ARG A 45 3.94 7.02 -2.87
N VAL A 46 5.26 7.11 -3.10
CA VAL A 46 5.82 7.51 -4.40
C VAL A 46 5.40 6.54 -5.51
N LEU A 47 5.33 5.24 -5.22
CA LEU A 47 4.86 4.24 -6.18
C LEU A 47 3.39 4.46 -6.54
N MET A 48 2.51 4.67 -5.55
CA MET A 48 1.09 4.98 -5.81
C MET A 48 0.91 6.24 -6.66
N ILE A 49 1.70 7.30 -6.40
CA ILE A 49 1.69 8.52 -7.23
C ILE A 49 2.09 8.23 -8.68
N LYS A 50 3.11 7.39 -8.90
CA LYS A 50 3.50 6.98 -10.25
C LYS A 50 2.38 6.23 -10.96
N LEU A 51 1.70 5.31 -10.28
CA LEU A 51 0.58 4.58 -10.87
C LEU A 51 -0.59 5.51 -11.21
N TRP A 52 -0.89 6.47 -10.34
CA TRP A 52 -1.88 7.52 -10.60
C TRP A 52 -1.53 8.35 -11.84
N ASN A 53 -0.28 8.78 -11.98
CA ASN A 53 0.18 9.54 -13.13
C ASN A 53 0.08 8.77 -14.47
N HIS A 54 0.11 7.43 -14.41
CA HIS A 54 -0.09 6.57 -15.59
C HIS A 54 -1.57 6.18 -15.80
N GLY A 55 -2.51 6.69 -15.00
CA GLY A 55 -3.92 6.33 -15.08
C GLY A 55 -4.24 4.92 -14.58
N LEU A 56 -3.29 4.25 -13.93
CA LEU A 56 -3.42 2.87 -13.44
C LEU A 56 -4.01 2.79 -12.03
N LEU A 57 -4.08 3.92 -11.34
CA LEU A 57 -4.60 4.02 -9.98
C LEU A 57 -5.50 5.25 -9.90
N ASN A 58 -6.54 5.19 -9.06
CA ASN A 58 -7.38 6.34 -8.80
C ASN A 58 -7.22 6.88 -7.34
N GLY A 59 -7.68 8.10 -7.09
CA GLY A 59 -7.48 8.81 -5.83
C GLY A 59 -8.30 8.19 -4.71
N ARG A 60 -9.42 7.54 -5.05
CA ARG A 60 -10.21 6.74 -4.11
C ARG A 60 -9.35 5.59 -3.56
N THR A 61 -8.70 4.81 -4.42
CA THR A 61 -7.83 3.71 -3.98
C THR A 61 -6.62 4.22 -3.20
N MET A 62 -5.99 5.33 -3.61
CA MET A 62 -4.91 5.95 -2.85
C MET A 62 -5.36 6.34 -1.43
N ASN A 63 -6.55 6.92 -1.31
CA ASN A 63 -7.13 7.30 -0.02
C ASN A 63 -7.42 6.07 0.85
N ILE A 64 -7.99 5.01 0.28
CA ILE A 64 -8.22 3.72 0.98
C ILE A 64 -6.91 3.17 1.54
N CYS A 65 -5.85 3.11 0.72
CA CYS A 65 -4.53 2.63 1.15
C CYS A 65 -3.95 3.49 2.28
N ASN A 66 -3.99 4.83 2.16
CA ASN A 66 -3.44 5.71 3.20
C ASN A 66 -4.23 5.63 4.51
N LYS A 67 -5.57 5.60 4.46
CA LYS A 67 -6.41 5.41 5.66
C LYS A 67 -6.11 4.10 6.37
N HIS A 68 -5.90 3.02 5.63
CA HIS A 68 -5.49 1.75 6.23
C HIS A 68 -4.16 1.90 7.00
N LEU A 69 -3.16 2.54 6.40
CA LEU A 69 -1.88 2.78 7.07
C LEU A 69 -2.01 3.71 8.28
N GLU A 70 -2.86 4.73 8.22
CA GLU A 70 -3.15 5.62 9.36
C GLU A 70 -3.76 4.85 10.54
N VAL A 71 -4.73 3.97 10.27
CA VAL A 71 -5.33 3.10 11.30
C VAL A 71 -4.26 2.21 11.95
N LEU A 72 -3.37 1.60 11.17
CA LEU A 72 -2.28 0.79 11.70
C LEU A 72 -1.29 1.60 12.55
N GLU A 73 -1.02 2.86 12.17
CA GLU A 73 -0.17 3.76 12.95
C GLU A 73 -0.82 4.20 14.27
N SER A 74 -2.11 4.53 14.24
CA SER A 74 -2.85 4.89 15.45
C SER A 74 -2.92 3.72 16.43
N GLN A 75 -3.14 2.50 15.96
CA GLN A 75 -3.11 1.29 16.80
C GLN A 75 -1.75 1.05 17.45
N ARG A 76 -0.66 1.43 16.77
CA ARG A 76 0.69 1.35 17.34
C ARG A 76 0.96 2.45 18.37
N ALA A 77 0.40 3.63 18.16
CA ALA A 77 0.58 4.79 19.02
C ALA A 77 -0.26 4.73 20.30
N ASP A 78 -1.29 3.89 20.36
CA ASP A 78 -2.13 3.67 21.54
C ASP A 78 -1.75 2.34 22.24
N PRO A 79 -0.81 2.35 23.20
CA PRO A 79 -0.52 1.19 24.04
C PRO A 79 -1.58 1.04 25.13
N LYS A 80 -2.86 0.88 24.78
CA LYS A 80 -3.90 0.50 25.74
C LYS A 80 -4.03 -1.02 25.85
N GLN A 81 -3.17 -1.54 26.73
CA GLN A 81 -3.44 -2.54 27.77
C GLN A 81 -4.50 -3.63 27.47
N SER A 82 -4.04 -4.85 27.19
CA SER A 82 -4.23 -6.01 28.08
C SER A 82 -3.36 -7.20 27.66
#